data_AF-A0A7Z8QSG9-F1
#
_entry.id   AF-A0A7Z8QSG9-F1
#
_cell.length_a   1.000
_cell.length_b   1.000
_cell.length_c   1.000
_cell.angle_alpha   90.00
_cell.angle_beta   90.00
_cell.angle_gamma   90.00
#
_symmetry.space_group_name_H-M   'P 1'
#
loop_
_entity.id
_entity.type
_entity.pdbx_description
1 polymer ?
#
loop_
_entity_poly.entity_id
_entity_poly.type
_entity_poly.pdbx_seq_one_letter_code
_entity_poly.pdbx_strand_id
1 'polypeptide(L)'
;MQPLCNARIETLRLSEHLQAFYPQIVDDFKLICSAPIRQQASIGGNLVNASPIGDLSVFFLALNAELTLNSPSKKRKISLRNFFKSYKQVDI
;
A
#
# COMPACT_ATOMS: atom_id res chain seq x y z
N MET A 1 0.36 -17.59 -1.14
CA MET A 1 0.71 -16.15 -1.03
C MET A 1 -0.44 -15.47 -0.28
N GLN A 2 -0.22 -14.95 0.93
CA GLN A 2 -1.26 -14.22 1.68
C GLN A 2 -1.56 -12.86 1.01
N PRO A 3 -2.82 -12.39 1.02
CA PRO A 3 -3.17 -11.09 0.45
C PRO A 3 -2.54 -9.95 1.24
N LEU A 4 -1.80 -9.08 0.56
CA LEU A 4 -1.12 -7.90 1.12
C LEU A 4 -2.06 -6.86 1.76
N CYS A 5 -3.38 -6.98 1.56
CA CYS A 5 -4.39 -6.08 2.12
C CYS A 5 -4.20 -5.80 3.63
N ASN A 6 -3.91 -6.84 4.41
CA ASN A 6 -3.75 -6.75 5.87
C ASN A 6 -2.30 -6.64 6.33
N ALA A 7 -1.33 -6.69 5.41
CA ALA A 7 0.08 -6.56 5.76
C ALA A 7 0.35 -5.16 6.32
N ARG A 8 1.16 -5.11 7.38
CA ARG A 8 1.49 -3.87 8.08
C ARG A 8 2.61 -3.13 7.35
N ILE A 9 2.65 -1.81 7.46
CA ILE A 9 3.73 -1.00 6.88
C ILE A 9 5.09 -1.46 7.42
N GLU A 10 5.16 -1.78 8.71
CA GLU A 10 6.40 -2.27 9.34
C GLU A 10 6.83 -3.63 8.76
N THR A 11 5.90 -4.52 8.43
CA THR A 11 6.19 -5.79 7.77
C THR A 11 6.81 -5.58 6.39
N LEU A 12 6.36 -4.56 5.65
CA LEU A 12 6.94 -4.22 4.35
C LEU A 12 8.37 -3.69 4.51
N ARG A 13 8.55 -2.76 5.45
CA ARG A 13 9.85 -2.15 5.74
C ARG A 13 10.93 -3.20 6.05
N LEU A 14 10.54 -4.29 6.73
CA LEU A 14 11.45 -5.36 7.15
C LEU A 14 11.46 -6.56 6.19
N SER A 15 10.79 -6.49 5.04
CA SER A 15 10.71 -7.62 4.11
C SER A 15 12.06 -7.86 3.44
N GLU A 16 12.62 -9.06 3.59
CA GLU A 16 13.85 -9.48 2.90
C GLU A 16 13.68 -9.44 1.37
N HIS A 17 12.49 -9.84 0.88
CA HIS A 17 12.18 -9.80 -0.54
C HIS A 17 12.21 -8.37 -1.08
N LEU A 18 11.62 -7.41 -0.37
CA LEU A 18 11.67 -6.01 -0.81
C LEU A 18 13.07 -5.42 -0.68
N GLN A 19 13.82 -5.76 0.36
CA GLN A 19 15.21 -5.35 0.51
C GLN A 19 16.11 -5.84 -0.63
N ALA A 20 15.83 -7.01 -1.21
CA ALA A 20 16.56 -7.51 -2.37
C ALA A 20 16.39 -6.64 -3.62
N PHE A 21 15.24 -5.97 -3.78
CA PHE A 21 14.98 -5.06 -4.91
C PHE A 21 15.22 -3.58 -4.57
N TYR A 22 15.07 -3.21 -3.29
CA TYR A 22 15.22 -1.85 -2.78
C TYR A 22 15.92 -1.87 -1.41
N PRO A 23 17.27 -1.95 -1.38
CA PRO A 23 18.02 -2.13 -0.14
C PRO A 23 17.82 -1.02 0.91
N GLN A 24 17.51 0.21 0.47
CA GLN A 24 17.32 1.36 1.36
C GLN A 24 15.92 1.42 1.99
N ILE A 25 15.01 0.50 1.63
CA ILE A 25 13.61 0.52 2.10
C ILE A 25 13.48 0.56 3.64
N VAL A 26 14.41 -0.08 4.35
CA VAL A 26 14.43 -0.16 5.82
C VAL A 26 14.54 1.23 6.44
N ASP A 27 15.38 2.08 5.85
CA ASP A 27 15.66 3.43 6.34
C ASP A 27 14.64 4.43 5.80
N ASP A 28 14.32 4.36 4.51
CA ASP A 28 13.37 5.30 3.89
C ASP A 28 11.96 5.18 4.49
N PHE A 29 11.50 3.96 4.80
CA PHE A 29 10.20 3.79 5.45
C PHE A 29 10.19 4.25 6.92
N LYS A 30 11.34 4.59 7.53
CA LYS A 30 11.34 5.26 8.86
C LYS A 30 10.75 6.67 8.78
N LEU A 31 10.75 7.29 7.59
CA LEU A 31 10.12 8.58 7.34
C LEU A 31 8.58 8.48 7.32
N ILE A 32 8.03 7.28 7.15
CA ILE A 32 6.59 7.02 7.19
C ILE A 32 6.16 6.80 8.64
N CYS A 33 5.59 7.84 9.25
CA CYS A 33 5.05 7.82 10.62
C CYS A 33 6.04 7.33 11.70
N SER A 34 5.54 7.10 12.92
CA SER A 34 6.30 6.47 14.00
C SER A 34 6.14 4.93 13.98
N ALA A 35 7.04 4.21 14.66
CA ALA A 35 7.02 2.74 14.70
C ALA A 35 5.68 2.15 15.18
N PRO A 36 5.02 2.65 16.25
CA PRO A 36 3.72 2.14 16.66
C PRO A 36 2.64 2.28 15.58
N ILE A 37 2.65 3.40 14.84
CA ILE A 37 1.72 3.62 13.73
C ILE A 37 2.02 2.63 12.61
N ARG A 38 3.29 2.44 12.21
CA ARG A 38 3.65 1.47 11.15
C ARG A 38 3.30 0.03 11.50
N GLN A 39 3.36 -0.34 12.78
CA GLN A 39 2.95 -1.67 13.26
C GLN A 39 1.43 -1.88 13.14
N GLN A 40 0.64 -0.81 13.22
CA GLN A 40 -0.82 -0.87 13.14
C GLN A 40 -1.40 -0.62 11.75
N ALA A 41 -0.84 0.32 11.01
CA ALA A 41 -1.30 0.69 9.69
C ALA A 41 -1.14 -0.48 8.71
N SER A 42 -2.23 -0.84 8.03
CA SER A 42 -2.21 -1.79 6.93
C SER A 42 -2.01 -1.10 5.59
N ILE A 43 -1.46 -1.81 4.60
CA ILE A 43 -1.36 -1.30 3.23
C ILE A 43 -2.75 -1.00 2.68
N GLY A 44 -3.69 -1.95 2.82
CA GLY A 44 -5.06 -1.78 2.33
C GLY A 44 -5.72 -0.54 2.92
N GLY A 45 -5.61 -0.35 4.24
CA GLY A 45 -6.14 0.82 4.95
C GLY A 45 -5.51 2.13 4.48
N ASN A 46 -4.18 2.16 4.27
CA ASN A 46 -3.49 3.34 3.76
C ASN A 46 -3.97 3.72 2.35
N LEU A 47 -4.12 2.73 1.46
CA LEU A 47 -4.58 2.96 0.10
C LEU A 47 -6.05 3.41 0.06
N VAL A 48 -6.98 2.72 0.74
CA VAL A 48 -8.41 3.11 0.72
C VAL A 48 -8.67 4.48 1.34
N ASN A 49 -7.77 4.96 2.21
CA ASN A 49 -7.83 6.33 2.74
C ASN A 49 -7.66 7.41 1.65
N ALA A 50 -7.10 7.08 0.48
CA ALA A 50 -7.06 7.92 -0.73
C ALA A 50 -6.66 9.39 -0.46
N SER A 51 -5.60 9.56 0.32
CA SER A 51 -4.97 10.86 0.55
C SER A 51 -3.89 11.13 -0.51
N PRO A 52 -3.90 12.28 -1.20
CA PRO A 52 -2.84 12.70 -2.13
C PRO A 52 -1.46 12.77 -1.47
N ILE A 53 -1.41 12.98 -0.16
CA ILE A 53 -0.18 13.01 0.65
C ILE A 53 0.11 11.66 1.35
N GLY A 54 -0.55 10.58 0.95
CA GLY A 54 -0.30 9.26 1.53
C GLY A 54 0.98 8.64 0.95
N ASP A 55 2.00 8.45 1.78
CA ASP A 55 3.32 7.96 1.34
C ASP A 55 3.25 6.65 0.54
N LEU A 56 2.47 5.66 1.03
CA LEU A 56 2.34 4.39 0.31
C LEU A 56 1.51 4.53 -0.97
N SER A 57 0.52 5.44 -1.02
CA SER A 57 -0.20 5.73 -2.26
C SER A 57 0.77 6.24 -3.33
N VAL A 58 1.63 7.19 -2.98
CA VAL A 58 2.64 7.73 -3.91
C VAL A 58 3.64 6.65 -4.31
N PHE A 59 4.16 5.89 -3.34
CA PHE A 59 5.12 4.82 -3.58
C PHE A 59 4.57 3.77 -4.57
N PHE A 60 3.37 3.25 -4.34
CA PHE A 60 2.78 2.24 -5.23
C PHE A 60 2.29 2.81 -6.57
N LEU A 61 1.94 4.09 -6.64
CA LEU A 61 1.64 4.75 -7.92
C LEU A 61 2.90 4.84 -8.79
N ALA A 62 4.06 5.18 -8.21
CA ALA A 62 5.33 5.22 -8.92
C ALA A 62 5.74 3.83 -9.47
N LEU A 63 5.41 2.76 -8.75
CA LEU A 63 5.62 1.38 -9.18
C LEU A 63 4.57 0.85 -10.18
N ASN A 64 3.62 1.69 -10.61
CA ASN A 64 2.50 1.28 -11.47
C ASN A 64 1.73 0.06 -10.93
N ALA A 65 1.51 0.02 -9.62
CA ALA A 65 0.90 -1.13 -8.96
C ALA A 65 -0.52 -1.45 -9.50
N GLU A 66 -0.88 -2.72 -9.47
CA GLU A 66 -2.22 -3.24 -9.76
C GLU A 66 -2.85 -3.78 -8.48
N LEU A 67 -4.13 -3.46 -8.26
CA LEU A 67 -4.93 -3.99 -7.18
C LEU A 67 -5.83 -5.12 -7.68
N THR A 68 -5.96 -6.16 -6.86
CA THR A 68 -7.02 -7.15 -7.01
C THR A 68 -8.11 -6.86 -5.98
N LEU A 69 -9.28 -6.42 -6.45
CA LEU A 69 -10.46 -6.19 -5.64
C LEU A 69 -11.30 -7.47 -5.60
N ASN A 70 -11.67 -7.89 -4.41
CA ASN A 70 -12.43 -9.12 -4.19
C ASN A 70 -13.65 -8.84 -3.32
N SER A 71 -14.83 -9.09 -3.87
CA SER A 71 -16.11 -9.10 -3.16
C SER A 71 -16.71 -10.51 -3.23
N PRO A 72 -17.77 -10.82 -2.45
CA PRO A 72 -18.40 -12.13 -2.50
C PRO A 72 -18.88 -12.56 -3.89
N SER A 73 -19.26 -11.60 -4.75
CA SER A 73 -19.83 -11.85 -6.07
C SER A 73 -18.89 -11.55 -7.24
N LYS A 74 -17.78 -10.82 -7.02
CA LYS A 74 -16.91 -10.35 -8.10
C LYS A 74 -15.47 -10.22 -7.66
N LYS A 75 -14.57 -10.67 -8.54
CA LYS A 75 -13.13 -10.41 -8.45
C LYS A 75 -12.70 -9.66 -9.70
N ARG A 76 -12.02 -8.52 -9.53
CA ARG A 76 -11.51 -7.73 -10.66
C ARG A 76 -10.13 -7.16 -10.35
N LYS A 77 -9.37 -6.88 -11.40
CA LYS A 77 -8.10 -6.17 -11.35
C LYS A 77 -8.29 -4.72 -11.79
N ILE A 78 -7.57 -3.81 -11.19
CA ILE A 78 -7.56 -2.39 -11.55
C ILE A 78 -6.18 -1.80 -11.25
N SER A 79 -5.65 -0.95 -12.14
CA SER A 79 -4.43 -0.20 -11.83
C SER A 79 -4.69 0.75 -10.65
N LEU A 80 -3.69 0.94 -9.78
CA LEU A 80 -3.83 1.82 -8.63
C LEU A 80 -4.18 3.27 -9.06
N ARG A 81 -3.63 3.71 -10.20
CA ARG A 81 -3.96 5.01 -10.81
C ARG A 81 -5.46 5.14 -11.09
N ASN A 82 -6.09 4.10 -11.62
CA ASN A 82 -7.51 4.13 -11.94
C ASN A 82 -8.40 3.87 -10.73
N PHE A 83 -7.85 3.28 -9.66
CA PHE A 83 -8.55 3.05 -8.40
C PHE A 83 -8.84 4.35 -7.65
N PHE A 84 -7.90 5.30 -7.64
CA PHE A 84 -8.11 6.64 -7.10
C PHE A 84 -8.94 7.50 -8.06
N LYS A 85 -10.10 7.98 -7.61
CA LYS A 85 -11.00 8.81 -8.44
C LYS A 85 -10.93 10.29 -8.09
N SER A 86 -10.81 10.59 -6.80
CA SER A 86 -10.69 11.95 -6.27
C SER A 86 -10.13 11.89 -4.84
N TYR A 87 -9.99 13.05 -4.19
CA TYR A 87 -9.65 13.12 -2.77
C TYR A 87 -10.63 12.29 -1.95
N LYS A 88 -10.12 11.32 -1.18
CA LYS A 88 -10.92 10.40 -0.34
C LYS A 88 -11.94 9.55 -1.12
N GLN A 89 -11.80 9.42 -2.43
CA GLN A 89 -12.73 8.64 -3.27
C GLN A 89 -12.00 7.56 -4.05
N VAL A 90 -12.48 6.32 -3.90
CA VAL A 90 -11.92 5.12 -4.53
C VAL A 90 -13.00 4.33 -5.28
N ASP A 91 -12.55 3.42 -6.15
CA ASP A 91 -13.39 2.52 -6.93
C ASP A 91 -13.48 1.14 -6.25
N ILE A 92 -14.36 1.00 -5.25
CA ILE A 92 -14.67 -0.26 -4.56
C ILE A 92 -15.98 -0.83 -5.10
#